data_AF-A0A3B9D1Y4-F1
#
_entry.id   AF-A0A3B9D1Y4-F1
#
_cell.length_a   1.000
_cell.length_b   1.000
_cell.length_c   1.000
_cell.angle_alpha   90.00
_cell.angle_beta   90.00
_cell.angle_gamma   90.00
#
_symmetry.space_group_name_H-M   'P 1'
#
loop_
_entity.id
_entity.type
_entity.pdbx_description
1 polymer ?
#
loop_
_entity_poly.entity_id
_entity_poly.type
_entity_poly.pdbx_seq_one_letter_code
_entity_poly.pdbx_strand_id
1 'polypeptide(L)'
;WGGASWCPSCSYYPLADGKVSEDSPSWADDLPDVVEETADNRGAIESISMWFWVMLTGIVRLAAGSVAIRLSFSEDEGLRGMIALIQAGAGLISALTAHGIASYHALKDNRRLNLNDVMLSWFSIWQPTITQLPKTAKRILAVAWGATAFLTAVTIIGGIDYSAPLRVHQQPDVKPGNLIGAVGNAAKQQNAGDISQSMEEAGNNLAEGTEDTVAEGAGSMKQALNELGGTEESLQEIGNGAEEQAKNAEEILPVYTTQCVVYGVEVDAKRIPVALLIAARTTGKLQHVGRIERKDIPHRDFQYMGLKLQKAVVRDPILSTSRKAIWVKPVVSCRVAFNGLDDNGELKNPKFEASVLSEGLPDFKQTTKLKEPAE
;
A
#
# COMPACT_ATOMS: atom_id res chain seq x y z
N TRP A 1 24.67 -9.84 58.29
CA TRP A 1 24.57 -11.16 57.66
C TRP A 1 24.49 -12.26 58.73
N GLY A 2 23.59 -12.12 59.70
CA GLY A 2 23.58 -12.96 60.91
C GLY A 2 22.19 -13.48 61.27
N GLY A 3 21.48 -14.06 60.31
CA GLY A 3 20.17 -14.67 60.56
C GLY A 3 19.43 -15.22 59.33
N ALA A 4 19.79 -14.78 58.12
CA ALA A 4 19.26 -15.35 56.88
C ALA A 4 20.32 -16.26 56.24
N SER A 5 19.91 -17.46 55.84
CA SER A 5 20.79 -18.48 55.25
C SER A 5 21.08 -18.27 53.75
N TRP A 6 20.46 -17.27 53.11
CA TRP A 6 20.71 -16.90 51.71
C TRP A 6 21.43 -15.56 51.56
N CYS A 7 22.31 -15.45 50.56
CA CYS A 7 22.71 -14.15 50.02
C CYS A 7 21.67 -13.67 49.01
N PRO A 8 20.94 -12.56 49.24
CA PRO A 8 19.95 -12.04 48.29
C PRO A 8 20.57 -11.48 47.01
N SER A 9 21.90 -11.29 46.96
CA SER A 9 22.57 -10.69 45.80
C SER A 9 23.16 -11.72 44.83
N CYS A 10 23.49 -12.92 45.28
CA CYS A 10 24.11 -13.95 44.42
C CYS A 10 23.51 -15.35 44.59
N SER A 11 22.49 -15.50 45.44
CA SER A 11 21.82 -16.79 45.72
C SER A 11 22.74 -17.90 46.23
N TYR A 12 23.98 -17.58 46.62
CA TYR A 12 24.93 -18.53 47.15
C TYR A 12 24.51 -19.00 48.56
N TYR A 13 24.52 -20.31 48.75
CA TYR A 13 24.12 -20.98 49.99
C TYR A 13 25.34 -21.71 50.60
N PRO A 14 26.02 -21.11 51.59
CA PRO A 14 27.28 -21.65 52.12
C PRO A 14 27.14 -23.01 52.83
N LEU A 15 25.92 -23.41 53.18
CA LEU A 15 25.62 -24.71 53.81
C LEU A 15 25.62 -25.88 52.81
N ALA A 16 25.65 -25.64 51.49
CA ALA A 16 25.72 -26.71 50.48
C ALA A 16 27.15 -27.26 50.27
N ASP A 17 28.19 -26.47 50.54
CA ASP A 17 29.59 -26.85 50.32
C ASP A 17 30.31 -27.33 51.61
N GLY A 18 29.64 -27.28 52.76
CA GLY A 18 30.14 -27.89 53.98
C GLY A 18 29.97 -29.40 53.90
N LYS A 19 31.08 -30.15 53.90
CA LYS A 19 31.10 -31.63 53.96
C LYS A 19 30.12 -32.13 55.01
N VAL A 20 28.99 -32.64 54.55
CA VAL A 20 27.94 -33.24 55.38
C VAL A 20 28.56 -34.49 56.02
N SER A 21 28.74 -34.46 57.34
CA SER A 21 29.00 -35.68 58.11
C SER A 21 27.79 -36.61 57.95
N GLU A 22 28.02 -37.87 57.55
CA GLU A 22 26.98 -38.88 57.30
C GLU A 22 26.02 -39.10 58.48
N ASP A 23 26.37 -38.64 59.69
CA ASP A 23 25.58 -38.79 60.91
C ASP A 23 24.83 -37.52 61.35
N SER A 24 24.84 -36.43 60.56
CA SER A 24 24.03 -35.26 60.88
C SER A 24 22.60 -35.42 60.35
N PRO A 25 21.56 -35.25 61.21
CA PRO A 25 20.17 -35.35 60.79
C PRO A 25 19.94 -34.44 59.57
N SER A 26 19.32 -35.01 58.55
CA SER A 26 19.07 -34.28 57.30
C SER A 26 18.23 -33.06 57.65
N TRP A 27 18.60 -31.89 57.14
CA TRP A 27 17.75 -30.70 57.24
C TRP A 27 16.34 -30.93 56.67
N ALA A 28 16.16 -31.98 55.87
CA ALA A 28 14.86 -32.43 55.39
C ALA A 28 13.97 -33.04 56.49
N ASP A 29 14.57 -33.57 57.56
CA ASP A 29 13.85 -34.16 58.70
C ASP A 29 13.32 -33.08 59.68
N ASP A 30 13.92 -31.89 59.67
CA ASP A 30 13.46 -30.71 60.42
C ASP A 30 12.50 -29.81 59.64
N LEU A 31 12.18 -30.16 58.38
CA LEU A 31 11.10 -29.48 57.68
C LEU A 31 9.80 -29.88 58.39
N PRO A 32 8.98 -28.92 58.85
CA PRO A 32 7.65 -29.26 59.36
C PRO A 32 6.97 -30.07 58.26
N ASP A 33 6.40 -31.23 58.61
CA ASP A 33 5.62 -32.06 57.68
C ASP A 33 4.84 -31.11 56.79
N VAL A 34 5.23 -31.04 55.51
CA VAL A 34 4.58 -30.18 54.54
C VAL A 34 3.19 -30.74 54.51
N VAL A 35 2.28 -30.10 55.25
CA VAL A 35 0.86 -30.44 55.31
C VAL A 35 0.52 -30.66 53.86
N GLU A 36 0.21 -31.92 53.48
CA GLU A 36 -0.14 -32.27 52.11
C GLU A 36 -1.12 -31.20 51.68
N GLU A 37 -0.65 -30.27 50.84
CA GLU A 37 -1.41 -29.11 50.45
C GLU A 37 -2.61 -29.75 49.77
N THR A 38 -3.74 -29.81 50.48
CA THR A 38 -4.92 -30.52 50.01
C THR A 38 -5.22 -29.88 48.69
N ALA A 39 -4.86 -30.58 47.60
CA ALA A 39 -4.85 -30.01 46.27
C ALA A 39 -6.24 -29.44 46.08
N ASP A 40 -6.34 -28.10 46.06
CA ASP A 40 -7.61 -27.42 46.09
C ASP A 40 -8.29 -27.82 44.78
N ASN A 41 -9.17 -28.81 44.86
CA ASN A 41 -9.81 -29.47 43.71
C ASN A 41 -10.79 -28.54 42.98
N ARG A 42 -10.79 -27.25 43.32
CA ARG A 42 -11.36 -26.20 42.49
C ARG A 42 -10.79 -26.38 41.09
N GLY A 43 -11.67 -26.66 40.14
CA GLY A 43 -11.25 -26.93 38.77
C GLY A 43 -10.35 -25.81 38.27
N ALA A 44 -9.38 -26.12 37.41
CA ALA A 44 -8.40 -25.15 36.89
C ALA A 44 -9.04 -23.89 36.24
N ILE A 45 -10.35 -23.92 35.96
CA ILE A 45 -11.15 -22.80 35.45
C ILE A 45 -11.61 -21.86 36.57
N GLU A 46 -11.87 -22.36 37.78
CA GLU A 46 -12.29 -21.57 38.95
C GLU A 46 -11.13 -20.81 39.60
N SER A 47 -9.89 -21.26 39.41
CA SER A 47 -8.69 -20.53 39.86
C SER A 47 -8.36 -19.32 38.98
N ILE A 48 -9.02 -19.18 37.83
CA ILE A 48 -8.80 -18.05 36.92
C ILE A 48 -9.49 -16.80 37.47
N SER A 49 -8.69 -15.84 37.90
CA SER A 49 -9.16 -14.54 38.40
C SER A 49 -10.03 -13.77 37.40
N MET A 50 -11.02 -13.04 37.93
CA MET A 50 -12.04 -12.31 37.15
C MET A 50 -11.47 -11.33 36.11
N TRP A 51 -10.30 -10.72 36.36
CA TRP A 51 -9.70 -9.77 35.41
C TRP A 51 -9.32 -10.43 34.07
N PHE A 52 -8.98 -11.73 34.08
CA PHE A 52 -8.65 -12.48 32.87
C PHE A 52 -9.88 -12.62 31.97
N TRP A 53 -11.04 -12.93 32.55
CA TRP A 53 -12.29 -13.03 31.80
C TRP A 53 -12.72 -11.70 31.19
N VAL A 54 -12.52 -10.60 31.92
CA VAL A 54 -12.73 -9.24 31.40
C VAL A 54 -11.81 -8.98 30.22
N MET A 55 -10.52 -9.33 30.33
CA MET A 55 -9.54 -9.20 29.26
C MET A 55 -9.99 -9.94 28.00
N LEU A 56 -10.28 -11.23 28.15
CA LEU A 56 -10.67 -12.13 27.06
C LEU A 56 -11.95 -11.63 26.36
N THR A 57 -12.94 -11.21 27.14
CA THR A 57 -14.20 -10.68 26.59
C THR A 57 -13.96 -9.41 25.77
N GLY A 58 -13.07 -8.52 26.22
CA GLY A 58 -12.69 -7.32 25.46
C GLY A 58 -12.01 -7.65 24.13
N ILE A 59 -11.11 -8.63 24.12
CA ILE A 59 -10.42 -9.11 22.90
C ILE A 59 -11.44 -9.65 21.89
N VAL A 60 -12.35 -10.52 22.33
CA VAL A 60 -13.38 -11.12 21.47
C VAL A 60 -14.31 -10.04 20.89
N ARG A 61 -14.70 -9.04 21.70
CA ARG A 61 -15.55 -7.93 21.23
C ARG A 61 -14.85 -7.06 20.19
N LEU A 62 -13.58 -6.72 20.39
CA LEU A 62 -12.81 -5.93 19.43
C LEU A 62 -12.62 -6.67 18.11
N ALA A 63 -12.33 -7.97 18.16
CA ALA A 63 -12.22 -8.81 16.98
C ALA A 63 -13.55 -8.92 16.22
N ALA A 64 -14.65 -9.22 16.93
CA ALA A 64 -15.98 -9.31 16.33
C ALA A 64 -16.43 -7.97 15.72
N GLY A 65 -16.19 -6.85 16.41
CA GLY A 65 -16.46 -5.51 15.89
C GLY A 65 -15.67 -5.20 14.62
N SER A 66 -14.39 -5.59 14.58
CA SER A 66 -13.54 -5.41 13.39
C SER A 66 -14.04 -6.23 12.20
N VAL A 67 -14.50 -7.46 12.43
CA VAL A 67 -15.13 -8.29 11.38
C VAL A 67 -16.44 -7.66 10.91
N ALA A 68 -17.28 -7.17 11.83
CA ALA A 68 -18.53 -6.51 11.47
C ALA A 68 -18.30 -5.26 10.61
N ILE A 69 -17.29 -4.43 10.95
CA ILE A 69 -16.89 -3.28 10.12
C ILE A 69 -16.46 -3.74 8.73
N ARG A 70 -15.64 -4.79 8.64
CA ARG A 70 -15.20 -5.35 7.35
C ARG A 70 -16.38 -5.79 6.47
N LEU A 71 -17.41 -6.39 7.06
CA LEU A 71 -18.57 -6.91 6.34
C LEU A 71 -19.59 -5.82 5.99
N SER A 72 -19.68 -4.74 6.78
CA SER A 72 -20.65 -3.66 6.56
C SER A 72 -20.20 -2.61 5.54
N PHE A 73 -18.89 -2.45 5.33
CA PHE A 73 -18.34 -1.43 4.41
C PHE A 73 -17.66 -2.08 3.20
N SER A 74 -18.08 -1.67 2.01
CA SER A 74 -17.56 -2.17 0.73
C SER A 74 -16.08 -1.75 0.51
N GLU A 75 -15.36 -2.42 -0.40
CA GLU A 75 -13.93 -2.19 -0.62
C GLU A 75 -13.60 -0.81 -1.22
N ASP A 76 -14.54 -0.20 -1.94
CA ASP A 76 -14.34 1.10 -2.62
C ASP A 76 -14.59 2.31 -1.71
N GLU A 77 -15.05 2.10 -0.48
CA GLU A 77 -15.34 3.19 0.44
C GLU A 77 -14.11 3.57 1.26
N GLY A 78 -13.51 4.72 0.95
CA GLY A 78 -12.42 5.31 1.75
C GLY A 78 -12.74 5.44 3.25
N LEU A 79 -14.03 5.38 3.61
CA LEU A 79 -14.52 5.36 4.99
C LEU A 79 -14.06 4.11 5.77
N ARG A 80 -13.95 2.94 5.14
CA ARG A 80 -13.42 1.73 5.79
C ARG A 80 -11.95 1.91 6.18
N GLY A 81 -11.15 2.48 5.28
CA GLY A 81 -9.74 2.82 5.55
C GLY A 81 -9.60 3.85 6.67
N MET A 82 -10.46 4.87 6.71
CA MET A 82 -10.48 5.87 7.78
C MET A 82 -10.83 5.25 9.15
N ILE A 83 -11.84 4.37 9.22
CA ILE A 83 -12.19 3.66 10.46
C ILE A 83 -11.03 2.78 10.92
N ALA A 84 -10.41 2.03 10.00
CA ALA A 84 -9.24 1.21 10.30
C ALA A 84 -8.10 2.07 10.87
N LEU A 85 -7.83 3.24 10.28
CA LEU A 85 -6.79 4.17 10.73
C LEU A 85 -7.08 4.73 12.13
N ILE A 86 -8.33 5.14 12.40
CA ILE A 86 -8.75 5.63 13.72
C ILE A 86 -8.61 4.53 14.77
N GLN A 87 -9.08 3.31 14.48
CA GLN A 87 -8.96 2.19 15.42
C GLN A 87 -7.50 1.82 15.68
N ALA A 88 -6.66 1.79 14.64
CA ALA A 88 -5.23 1.53 14.77
C ALA A 88 -4.55 2.62 15.61
N GLY A 89 -4.82 3.90 15.32
CA GLY A 89 -4.28 5.03 16.09
C GLY A 89 -4.68 4.99 17.56
N ALA A 90 -5.97 4.78 17.85
CA ALA A 90 -6.47 4.67 19.22
C ALA A 90 -5.88 3.47 19.97
N GLY A 91 -5.77 2.31 19.30
CA GLY A 91 -5.16 1.11 19.86
C GLY A 91 -3.69 1.30 20.20
N LEU A 92 -2.92 1.91 19.29
CA LEU A 92 -1.50 2.19 19.48
C LEU A 92 -1.27 3.21 20.61
N ILE A 93 -2.03 4.31 20.65
CA ILE A 93 -1.93 5.32 21.72
C ILE A 93 -2.26 4.71 23.08
N SER A 94 -3.30 3.88 23.16
CA SER A 94 -3.67 3.17 24.39
C SER A 94 -2.56 2.24 24.87
N ALA A 95 -1.99 1.42 23.97
CA ALA A 95 -0.91 0.49 24.30
C ALA A 95 0.36 1.23 24.75
N LEU A 96 0.75 2.31 24.06
CA LEU A 96 1.92 3.12 24.41
C LEU A 96 1.74 3.86 25.73
N THR A 97 0.54 4.37 26.01
CA THR A 97 0.24 5.06 27.29
C THR A 97 0.35 4.08 28.45
N ALA A 98 -0.24 2.89 28.32
CA ALA A 98 -0.19 1.88 29.35
C ALA A 98 1.24 1.33 29.54
N HIS A 99 2.02 1.19 28.46
CA HIS A 99 3.44 0.88 28.54
C HIS A 99 4.23 1.98 29.25
N GLY A 100 4.04 3.26 28.90
CA GLY A 100 4.70 4.39 29.57
C GLY A 100 4.40 4.45 31.07
N ILE A 101 3.15 4.18 31.47
CA ILE A 101 2.76 4.09 32.88
C ILE A 101 3.47 2.92 33.57
N ALA A 102 3.51 1.74 32.94
CA ALA A 102 4.22 0.58 33.49
C ALA A 102 5.72 0.86 33.67
N SER A 103 6.36 1.47 32.66
CA SER A 103 7.76 1.87 32.67
C SER A 103 8.05 2.90 33.76
N TYR A 104 7.18 3.89 33.94
CA TYR A 104 7.31 4.87 35.02
C TYR A 104 7.30 4.21 36.41
N HIS A 105 6.42 3.23 36.63
CA HIS A 105 6.39 2.48 37.88
C HIS A 105 7.64 1.59 38.04
N ALA A 106 8.09 0.91 36.99
CA ALA A 106 9.29 0.08 37.04
C ALA A 106 10.56 0.90 37.33
N LEU A 107 10.70 2.09 36.74
CA LEU A 107 11.82 3.00 36.95
C LEU A 107 11.87 3.57 38.38
N LYS A 108 10.70 3.78 39.00
CA LYS A 108 10.63 4.20 40.41
C LYS A 108 11.19 3.14 41.35
N ASP A 109 10.91 1.88 41.07
CA ASP A 109 11.29 0.77 41.94
C ASP A 109 12.71 0.24 41.64
N ASN A 110 13.19 0.36 40.39
CA ASN A 110 14.49 -0.14 39.96
C ASN A 110 15.38 0.96 39.35
N ARG A 111 16.34 1.46 40.14
CA ARG A 111 17.37 2.43 39.67
C ARG A 111 18.32 1.89 38.60
N ARG A 112 18.32 0.57 38.35
CA ARG A 112 19.20 -0.07 37.35
C ARG A 112 18.68 0.03 35.92
N LEU A 113 17.41 0.38 35.74
CA LEU A 113 16.79 0.50 34.42
C LEU A 113 17.12 1.86 33.81
N ASN A 114 17.68 1.86 32.60
CA ASN A 114 17.91 3.06 31.81
C ASN A 114 16.73 3.34 30.86
N LEU A 115 16.67 4.54 30.29
CA LEU A 115 15.64 4.89 29.29
C LEU A 115 15.69 3.96 28.05
N ASN A 116 16.88 3.53 27.63
CA ASN A 116 17.02 2.58 26.51
C ASN A 116 16.46 1.19 26.85
N ASP A 117 16.53 0.78 28.12
CA ASP A 117 15.96 -0.49 28.58
C ASP A 117 14.43 -0.46 28.52
N VAL A 118 13.81 0.72 28.53
CA VAL A 118 12.36 0.86 28.37
C VAL A 118 11.88 0.25 27.05
N MET A 119 12.65 0.43 25.98
CA MET A 119 12.30 -0.09 24.65
C MET A 119 12.83 -1.51 24.41
N LEU A 120 14.03 -1.82 24.89
CA LEU A 120 14.70 -3.10 24.59
C LEU A 120 14.33 -4.22 25.58
N SER A 121 14.06 -3.88 26.84
CA SER A 121 13.80 -4.83 27.93
C SER A 121 12.31 -4.89 28.27
N TRP A 122 11.47 -5.07 27.26
CA TRP A 122 10.00 -5.12 27.41
C TRP A 122 9.58 -6.03 28.58
N PHE A 123 10.07 -7.28 28.62
CA PHE A 123 9.68 -8.23 29.66
C PHE A 123 10.09 -7.81 31.09
N SER A 124 11.27 -7.20 31.26
CA SER A 124 11.77 -6.76 32.58
C SER A 124 10.89 -5.67 33.20
N ILE A 125 10.24 -4.84 32.37
CA ILE A 125 9.33 -3.78 32.81
C ILE A 125 7.98 -4.37 33.23
N TRP A 126 7.51 -5.38 32.51
CA TRP A 126 6.20 -5.99 32.73
C TRP A 126 6.20 -7.01 33.87
N GLN A 127 7.34 -7.63 34.19
CA GLN A 127 7.43 -8.62 35.26
C GLN A 127 6.91 -8.10 36.61
N PRO A 128 7.33 -6.93 37.14
CA PRO A 128 6.77 -6.37 38.38
C PRO A 128 5.27 -6.07 38.29
N THR A 129 4.79 -5.70 37.10
CA THR A 129 3.36 -5.43 36.88
C THR A 129 2.56 -6.74 36.95
N ILE A 130 3.08 -7.84 36.40
CA ILE A 130 2.43 -9.15 36.40
C ILE A 130 2.42 -9.76 37.81
N THR A 131 3.52 -9.66 38.56
CA THR A 131 3.60 -10.21 39.92
C THR A 131 2.68 -9.50 40.93
N GLN A 132 2.26 -8.26 40.64
CA GLN A 132 1.35 -7.48 41.49
C GLN A 132 -0.14 -7.62 41.09
N LEU A 133 -0.47 -8.59 40.24
CA LEU A 133 -1.87 -8.88 39.94
C LEU A 133 -2.63 -9.34 41.20
N PRO A 134 -3.90 -8.94 41.36
CA PRO A 134 -4.77 -8.23 40.41
C PRO A 134 -4.70 -6.69 40.47
N LYS A 135 -3.91 -6.10 41.37
CA LYS A 135 -3.92 -4.63 41.61
C LYS A 135 -3.56 -3.82 40.37
N THR A 136 -2.70 -4.37 39.53
CA THR A 136 -2.18 -3.78 38.29
C THR A 136 -2.98 -4.19 37.04
N ALA A 137 -4.07 -4.95 37.18
CA ALA A 137 -4.80 -5.54 36.05
C ALA A 137 -5.24 -4.50 35.01
N LYS A 138 -5.62 -3.29 35.43
CA LYS A 138 -6.00 -2.19 34.51
C LYS A 138 -4.92 -1.87 33.47
N ARG A 139 -3.64 -1.96 33.85
CA ARG A 139 -2.50 -1.67 32.94
C ARG A 139 -2.35 -2.78 31.89
N ILE A 140 -2.47 -4.03 32.33
CA ILE A 140 -2.42 -5.21 31.44
C ILE A 140 -3.61 -5.19 30.48
N LEU A 141 -4.82 -4.91 30.98
CA LEU A 141 -6.02 -4.77 30.17
C LEU A 141 -5.86 -3.70 29.08
N ALA A 142 -5.35 -2.51 29.45
CA ALA A 142 -5.15 -1.43 28.50
C ALA A 142 -4.16 -1.79 27.38
N VAL A 143 -3.02 -2.42 27.71
CA VAL A 143 -2.08 -2.89 26.67
C VAL A 143 -2.66 -4.01 25.83
N ALA A 144 -3.28 -5.01 26.44
CA ALA A 144 -3.86 -6.14 25.71
C ALA A 144 -4.96 -5.69 24.75
N TRP A 145 -5.86 -4.82 25.20
CA TRP A 145 -6.93 -4.27 24.35
C TRP A 145 -6.40 -3.30 23.30
N GLY A 146 -5.46 -2.43 23.65
CA GLY A 146 -4.83 -1.50 22.70
C GLY A 146 -4.09 -2.24 21.58
N ALA A 147 -3.26 -3.24 21.94
CA ALA A 147 -2.55 -4.08 20.98
C ALA A 147 -3.52 -4.89 20.11
N THR A 148 -4.58 -5.44 20.69
CA THR A 148 -5.61 -6.16 19.93
C THR A 148 -6.33 -5.24 18.96
N ALA A 149 -6.76 -4.04 19.40
CA ALA A 149 -7.43 -3.06 18.54
C ALA A 149 -6.53 -2.65 17.36
N PHE A 150 -5.25 -2.44 17.61
CA PHE A 150 -4.25 -2.15 16.57
C PHE A 150 -4.10 -3.31 15.58
N LEU A 151 -3.85 -4.53 16.07
CA LEU A 151 -3.64 -5.71 15.22
C LEU A 151 -4.89 -6.03 14.39
N THR A 152 -6.08 -5.96 14.98
CA THR A 152 -7.34 -6.24 14.28
C THR A 152 -7.69 -5.15 13.26
N ALA A 153 -7.36 -3.89 13.52
CA ALA A 153 -7.51 -2.83 12.52
C ALA A 153 -6.63 -3.08 11.29
N VAL A 154 -5.36 -3.44 11.50
CA VAL A 154 -4.38 -3.70 10.44
C VAL A 154 -4.71 -4.98 9.66
N THR A 155 -5.06 -6.07 10.35
CA THR A 155 -5.19 -7.40 9.73
C THR A 155 -6.62 -7.77 9.32
N ILE A 156 -7.63 -7.42 10.13
CA ILE A 156 -9.02 -7.83 9.91
C ILE A 156 -9.76 -6.78 9.11
N ILE A 157 -9.79 -5.51 9.54
CA ILE A 157 -10.52 -4.47 8.79
C ILE A 157 -9.89 -4.30 7.42
N GLY A 158 -8.56 -4.24 7.33
CA GLY A 158 -7.86 -4.00 6.06
C GLY A 158 -8.25 -2.65 5.44
N GLY A 159 -7.97 -2.46 4.15
CA GLY A 159 -8.30 -1.21 3.45
C GLY A 159 -7.37 -0.03 3.75
N ILE A 160 -6.32 -0.24 4.56
CA ILE A 160 -5.18 0.68 4.58
C ILE A 160 -4.43 0.42 3.28
N ASP A 161 -4.55 1.35 2.34
CA ASP A 161 -3.77 1.33 1.12
C ASP A 161 -2.31 1.64 1.49
N TYR A 162 -1.54 0.60 1.84
CA TYR A 162 -0.12 0.73 2.19
C TYR A 162 0.70 1.32 1.04
N SER A 163 0.16 1.30 -0.18
CA SER A 163 0.77 1.96 -1.32
C SER A 163 0.43 3.44 -1.41
N ALA A 164 -0.62 3.96 -0.76
CA ALA A 164 -1.00 5.37 -0.83
C ALA A 164 0.11 6.36 -0.40
N PRO A 165 0.82 6.19 0.73
CA PRO A 165 1.93 7.08 1.07
C PRO A 165 3.16 6.92 0.14
N LEU A 166 3.26 5.78 -0.57
CA LEU A 166 4.30 5.53 -1.58
C LEU A 166 3.87 5.93 -2.99
N ARG A 167 2.57 6.18 -3.22
CA ARG A 167 2.06 6.99 -4.33
C ARG A 167 2.31 8.46 -4.00
N VAL A 168 3.58 8.78 -3.68
CA VAL A 168 4.08 10.14 -3.80
C VAL A 168 3.72 10.54 -5.20
N HIS A 169 2.92 11.59 -5.31
CA HIS A 169 2.31 12.05 -6.54
C HIS A 169 3.27 11.88 -7.73
N GLN A 170 3.13 10.78 -8.47
CA GLN A 170 3.00 10.95 -9.91
C GLN A 170 1.70 11.74 -10.03
N GLN A 171 1.81 13.06 -9.81
CA GLN A 171 1.05 13.98 -10.61
C GLN A 171 1.18 13.38 -12.01
N PRO A 172 0.08 13.08 -12.71
CA PRO A 172 0.23 12.80 -14.13
C PRO A 172 1.20 13.84 -14.64
N ASP A 173 2.27 13.44 -15.35
CA ASP A 173 3.29 14.35 -15.86
C ASP A 173 2.62 15.25 -16.91
N VAL A 174 1.73 16.13 -16.46
CA VAL A 174 1.20 17.25 -17.18
C VAL A 174 2.32 18.26 -17.12
N LYS A 175 3.30 18.04 -18.00
CA LYS A 175 4.28 19.06 -18.36
C LYS A 175 3.50 20.36 -18.59
N PRO A 176 3.81 21.47 -17.90
CA PRO A 176 3.02 22.70 -17.98
C PRO A 176 2.84 23.21 -19.42
N GLY A 177 3.74 22.85 -20.34
CA GLY A 177 3.60 23.11 -21.77
C GLY A 177 2.34 22.48 -22.41
N ASN A 178 1.91 21.29 -21.97
CA ASN A 178 0.73 20.62 -22.49
C ASN A 178 -0.57 21.27 -21.99
N LEU A 179 -0.56 21.88 -20.80
CA LEU A 179 -1.69 22.66 -20.30
C LEU A 179 -1.84 23.98 -21.07
N ILE A 180 -0.73 24.65 -21.37
CA ILE A 180 -0.73 25.88 -22.17
C ILE A 180 -1.19 25.59 -23.61
N GLY A 181 -0.75 24.47 -24.19
CA GLY A 181 -1.20 24.02 -25.52
C GLY A 181 -2.68 23.61 -25.55
N ALA A 182 -3.16 22.89 -24.54
CA ALA A 182 -4.56 22.47 -24.45
C ALA A 182 -5.50 23.67 -24.20
N VAL A 183 -5.12 24.63 -23.36
CA VAL A 183 -5.88 25.87 -23.15
C VAL A 183 -5.83 26.74 -24.41
N GLY A 184 -4.67 26.83 -25.08
CA GLY A 184 -4.53 27.56 -26.34
C GLY A 184 -5.38 26.98 -27.47
N ASN A 185 -5.45 25.64 -27.58
CA ASN A 185 -6.29 24.97 -28.57
C ASN A 185 -7.78 25.07 -28.23
N ALA A 186 -8.17 25.01 -26.96
CA ALA A 186 -9.55 25.25 -26.52
C ALA A 186 -10.00 26.69 -26.81
N ALA A 187 -9.12 27.68 -26.59
CA ALA A 187 -9.38 29.07 -26.94
C ALA A 187 -9.47 29.27 -28.47
N LYS A 188 -8.61 28.60 -29.24
CA LYS A 188 -8.66 28.62 -30.71
C LYS A 188 -9.92 27.99 -31.28
N GLN A 189 -10.41 26.91 -30.67
CA GLN A 189 -11.66 26.27 -31.09
C GLN A 189 -12.90 27.10 -30.73
N GLN A 190 -12.87 27.86 -29.64
CA GLN A 190 -13.93 28.82 -29.32
C GLN A 190 -13.94 30.04 -30.26
N ASN A 191 -12.80 30.42 -30.84
CA ASN A 191 -12.66 31.57 -31.73
C ASN A 191 -12.50 31.24 -33.22
N ALA A 192 -12.74 29.99 -33.64
CA ALA A 192 -12.64 29.58 -35.05
C ALA A 192 -13.71 30.20 -35.98
N GLY A 193 -14.51 31.14 -35.48
CA GLY A 193 -15.47 31.92 -36.25
C GLY A 193 -14.95 33.25 -36.84
N ASP A 194 -13.90 33.86 -36.30
CA ASP A 194 -13.40 35.15 -36.82
C ASP A 194 -11.96 35.46 -36.31
N ILE A 195 -10.94 35.17 -37.11
CA ILE A 195 -9.52 35.17 -36.67
C ILE A 195 -8.81 36.51 -36.93
N SER A 196 -9.43 37.47 -37.61
CA SER A 196 -8.77 38.74 -37.94
C SER A 196 -8.76 39.80 -36.83
N GLN A 197 -9.51 39.62 -35.74
CA GLN A 197 -9.62 40.66 -34.68
C GLN A 197 -9.17 40.21 -33.27
N SER A 198 -8.88 38.93 -33.05
CA SER A 198 -8.87 38.36 -31.69
C SER A 198 -7.62 38.59 -30.82
N MET A 199 -6.42 38.86 -31.35
CA MET A 199 -5.23 39.07 -30.47
C MET A 199 -5.08 40.52 -30.00
N GLU A 200 -5.42 41.50 -30.82
CA GLU A 200 -5.37 42.92 -30.46
C GLU A 200 -6.55 43.31 -29.56
N GLU A 201 -7.72 42.70 -29.78
CA GLU A 201 -8.93 42.91 -28.97
C GLU A 201 -8.88 42.14 -27.63
N ALA A 202 -8.22 40.97 -27.57
CA ALA A 202 -7.95 40.30 -26.29
C ALA A 202 -6.87 41.02 -25.45
N GLY A 203 -5.90 41.68 -26.11
CA GLY A 203 -4.94 42.55 -25.43
C GLY A 203 -5.59 43.82 -24.86
N ASN A 204 -6.51 44.44 -25.60
CA ASN A 204 -7.24 45.62 -25.15
C ASN A 204 -8.28 45.30 -24.05
N ASN A 205 -8.98 44.16 -24.12
CA ASN A 205 -9.90 43.74 -23.06
C ASN A 205 -9.18 43.37 -21.74
N LEU A 206 -7.94 42.89 -21.81
CA LEU A 206 -7.13 42.65 -20.61
C LEU A 206 -6.53 43.95 -20.04
N ALA A 207 -6.35 44.99 -20.85
CA ALA A 207 -5.91 46.30 -20.40
C ALA A 207 -7.06 47.13 -19.79
N GLU A 208 -8.26 47.08 -20.37
CA GLU A 208 -9.45 47.81 -19.86
C GLU A 208 -10.09 47.13 -18.62
N GLY A 209 -9.88 45.83 -18.41
CA GLY A 209 -10.44 45.08 -17.28
C GLY A 209 -9.72 45.22 -15.93
N THR A 210 -8.65 46.02 -15.84
CA THR A 210 -7.76 46.06 -14.65
C THR A 210 -7.62 47.45 -14.00
N GLU A 211 -8.55 48.37 -14.23
CA GLU A 211 -8.46 49.71 -13.60
C GLU A 211 -8.93 49.77 -12.14
N ASP A 212 -9.60 48.75 -11.59
CA ASP A 212 -10.23 48.90 -10.26
C ASP A 212 -9.70 48.02 -9.11
N THR A 213 -8.70 47.16 -9.33
CA THR A 213 -8.04 46.50 -8.19
C THR A 213 -6.57 46.21 -8.48
N VAL A 214 -5.73 46.53 -7.48
CA VAL A 214 -4.27 46.27 -7.36
C VAL A 214 -3.36 47.43 -7.80
N ALA A 215 -3.41 48.52 -7.03
CA ALA A 215 -2.48 49.65 -7.11
C ALA A 215 -1.12 49.43 -6.38
N GLU A 216 -0.71 48.21 -6.02
CA GLU A 216 0.54 47.99 -5.24
C GLU A 216 1.42 46.82 -5.70
N GLY A 217 1.25 46.27 -6.92
CA GLY A 217 1.98 45.06 -7.34
C GLY A 217 2.74 45.09 -8.68
N ALA A 218 2.57 46.13 -9.52
CA ALA A 218 2.99 46.07 -10.92
C ALA A 218 4.47 46.41 -11.19
N GLY A 219 5.25 46.80 -10.17
CA GLY A 219 6.66 47.18 -10.33
C GLY A 219 7.63 46.00 -10.44
N SER A 220 7.30 44.83 -9.87
CA SER A 220 8.27 43.74 -9.71
C SER A 220 8.53 42.93 -10.98
N MET A 221 7.52 42.73 -11.84
CA MET A 221 7.66 41.84 -13.00
C MET A 221 8.39 42.48 -14.18
N LYS A 222 8.20 43.79 -14.43
CA LYS A 222 8.99 44.53 -15.43
C LYS A 222 10.44 44.70 -15.02
N GLN A 223 10.71 44.83 -13.72
CA GLN A 223 12.06 44.94 -13.18
C GLN A 223 12.80 43.60 -13.24
N ALA A 224 12.11 42.48 -13.01
CA ALA A 224 12.64 41.13 -13.24
C ALA A 224 12.90 40.81 -14.72
N LEU A 225 12.08 41.32 -15.66
CA LEU A 225 12.33 41.15 -17.09
C LEU A 225 13.53 41.97 -17.60
N ASN A 226 13.76 43.17 -17.06
CA ASN A 226 14.90 43.99 -17.45
C ASN A 226 16.24 43.49 -16.86
N GLU A 227 16.24 42.82 -15.70
CA GLU A 227 17.44 42.18 -15.14
C GLU A 227 17.85 40.89 -15.88
N LEU A 228 16.96 40.31 -16.70
CA LEU A 228 17.28 39.19 -17.59
C LEU A 228 17.73 39.65 -18.99
N GLY A 229 17.78 40.97 -19.25
CA GLY A 229 18.12 41.60 -20.53
C GLY A 229 19.62 41.60 -20.87
N GLY A 230 20.27 40.44 -20.81
CA GLY A 230 21.70 40.29 -21.08
C GLY A 230 22.13 39.00 -21.77
N THR A 231 21.23 38.31 -22.49
CA THR A 231 21.54 37.00 -23.10
C THR A 231 20.92 36.81 -24.50
N GLU A 232 21.18 37.73 -25.44
CA GLU A 232 20.91 37.45 -26.86
C GLU A 232 21.84 36.37 -27.44
N GLU A 233 23.05 36.19 -26.89
CA GLU A 233 23.97 35.12 -27.31
C GLU A 233 23.59 33.72 -26.77
N SER A 234 23.01 33.58 -25.57
CA SER A 234 22.54 32.26 -25.08
C SER A 234 21.24 31.78 -25.73
N LEU A 235 20.44 32.68 -26.32
CA LEU A 235 19.22 32.29 -27.02
C LEU A 235 19.49 31.62 -28.37
N GLN A 236 20.62 31.88 -29.02
CA GLN A 236 21.02 31.18 -30.25
C GLN A 236 21.55 29.75 -29.99
N GLU A 237 22.22 29.50 -28.85
CA GLU A 237 22.59 28.13 -28.45
C GLU A 237 21.37 27.29 -28.03
N ILE A 238 20.35 27.90 -27.41
CA ILE A 238 19.10 27.21 -27.07
C ILE A 238 18.24 26.95 -28.33
N GLY A 239 18.27 27.84 -29.33
CA GLY A 239 17.53 27.67 -30.59
C GLY A 239 17.95 26.42 -31.38
N ASN A 240 19.26 26.13 -31.46
CA ASN A 240 19.75 24.96 -32.16
C ASN A 240 19.58 23.64 -31.37
N GLY A 241 19.54 23.71 -30.02
CA GLY A 241 19.21 22.55 -29.17
C GLY A 241 17.72 22.23 -29.11
N ALA A 242 16.85 23.23 -29.27
CA ALA A 242 15.40 23.08 -29.26
C ALA A 242 14.86 22.40 -30.53
N GLU A 243 15.49 22.61 -31.69
CA GLU A 243 15.07 21.98 -32.95
C GLU A 243 15.42 20.48 -33.02
N GLU A 244 16.49 20.07 -32.35
CA GLU A 244 16.89 18.66 -32.22
C GLU A 244 16.09 17.93 -31.10
N GLN A 245 15.70 18.65 -30.04
CA GLN A 245 14.75 18.13 -29.03
C GLN A 245 13.29 18.11 -29.51
N ALA A 246 12.89 18.98 -30.44
CA ALA A 246 11.55 18.94 -31.04
C ALA A 246 11.34 17.74 -31.98
N LYS A 247 12.41 17.19 -32.56
CA LYS A 247 12.35 15.93 -33.33
C LYS A 247 12.27 14.67 -32.45
N ASN A 248 12.62 14.78 -31.15
CA ASN A 248 12.49 13.72 -30.15
C ASN A 248 11.38 13.98 -29.13
N ALA A 249 10.60 15.05 -29.30
CA ALA A 249 9.30 15.20 -28.66
C ALA A 249 8.36 14.23 -29.35
N GLU A 250 8.56 12.94 -29.06
CA GLU A 250 7.66 11.83 -29.36
C GLU A 250 6.25 12.35 -29.06
N GLU A 251 5.50 12.58 -30.14
CA GLU A 251 4.16 13.15 -30.12
C GLU A 251 3.39 12.42 -29.02
N ILE A 252 3.07 13.15 -27.94
CA ILE A 252 2.42 12.56 -26.76
C ILE A 252 0.98 12.29 -27.17
N LEU A 253 0.81 11.22 -27.94
CA LEU A 253 -0.48 10.69 -28.33
C LEU A 253 -1.18 10.24 -27.05
N PRO A 254 -2.48 10.50 -26.91
CA PRO A 254 -3.24 10.07 -25.76
C PRO A 254 -3.07 8.56 -25.56
N VAL A 255 -2.59 8.18 -24.37
CA VAL A 255 -2.41 6.77 -24.00
C VAL A 255 -3.75 6.25 -23.48
N TYR A 256 -4.39 5.40 -24.27
CA TYR A 256 -5.60 4.70 -23.89
C TYR A 256 -5.24 3.36 -23.25
N THR A 257 -6.07 2.89 -22.32
CA THR A 257 -5.90 1.57 -21.71
C THR A 257 -7.14 0.73 -21.96
N THR A 258 -6.93 -0.56 -22.26
CA THR A 258 -8.02 -1.52 -22.46
C THR A 258 -7.70 -2.86 -21.85
N GLN A 259 -8.74 -3.62 -21.51
CA GLN A 259 -8.61 -4.97 -20.99
C GLN A 259 -8.68 -5.96 -22.15
N CYS A 260 -7.58 -6.68 -22.35
CA CYS A 260 -7.43 -7.71 -23.35
C CYS A 260 -7.41 -9.10 -22.72
N VAL A 261 -7.66 -10.12 -23.52
CA VAL A 261 -7.46 -11.53 -23.17
C VAL A 261 -6.39 -12.14 -24.07
N VAL A 262 -5.55 -12.99 -23.51
CA VAL A 262 -4.53 -13.72 -24.28
C VAL A 262 -5.16 -14.99 -24.85
N TYR A 263 -5.14 -15.13 -26.19
CA TYR A 263 -5.76 -16.28 -26.88
C TYR A 263 -4.75 -17.09 -27.73
N GLY A 264 -3.51 -16.61 -27.86
CA GLY A 264 -2.45 -17.32 -28.57
C GLY A 264 -1.06 -16.94 -28.09
N VAL A 265 -0.11 -17.86 -28.27
CA VAL A 265 1.31 -17.65 -27.99
C VAL A 265 2.11 -17.93 -29.27
N GLU A 266 2.75 -16.90 -29.82
CA GLU A 266 3.67 -17.07 -30.95
C GLU A 266 4.99 -17.65 -30.43
N VAL A 267 5.52 -18.64 -31.15
CA VAL A 267 6.77 -19.32 -30.82
C VAL A 267 7.75 -19.28 -31.98
N ASP A 268 9.03 -19.18 -31.66
CA ASP A 268 10.13 -19.29 -32.64
C ASP A 268 10.31 -20.74 -33.12
N ALA A 269 11.19 -20.97 -34.10
CA ALA A 269 11.59 -22.28 -34.60
C ALA A 269 12.05 -23.24 -33.48
N LYS A 270 12.62 -22.70 -32.40
CA LYS A 270 13.03 -23.46 -31.19
C LYS A 270 11.87 -23.73 -30.21
N ARG A 271 10.63 -23.42 -30.57
CA ARG A 271 9.44 -23.45 -29.70
C ARG A 271 9.53 -22.55 -28.47
N ILE A 272 10.34 -21.49 -28.54
CA ILE A 272 10.47 -20.51 -27.46
C ILE A 272 9.39 -19.44 -27.67
N PRO A 273 8.58 -19.10 -26.65
CA PRO A 273 7.61 -18.01 -26.73
C PRO A 273 8.27 -16.66 -27.07
N VAL A 274 7.80 -16.01 -28.13
CA VAL A 274 8.31 -14.72 -28.63
C VAL A 274 7.30 -13.60 -28.41
N ALA A 275 6.01 -13.87 -28.56
CA ALA A 275 4.96 -12.87 -28.39
C ALA A 275 3.65 -13.49 -27.91
N LEU A 276 2.81 -12.66 -27.29
CA LEU A 276 1.44 -13.00 -26.93
C LEU A 276 0.46 -12.35 -27.91
N LEU A 277 -0.50 -13.13 -28.40
CA LEU A 277 -1.62 -12.65 -29.19
C LEU A 277 -2.76 -12.27 -28.28
N ILE A 278 -3.19 -11.02 -28.38
CA ILE A 278 -4.23 -10.45 -27.55
C ILE A 278 -5.50 -10.19 -28.36
N ALA A 279 -6.63 -10.38 -27.71
CA ALA A 279 -7.94 -10.07 -28.24
C ALA A 279 -8.67 -9.14 -27.27
N ALA A 280 -9.44 -8.22 -27.82
CA ALA A 280 -10.36 -7.38 -27.06
C ALA A 280 -11.72 -7.36 -27.76
N ARG A 281 -12.74 -6.89 -27.04
CA ARG A 281 -14.07 -6.77 -27.59
C ARG A 281 -14.18 -5.43 -28.30
N THR A 282 -14.25 -5.47 -29.62
CA THR A 282 -14.47 -4.31 -30.48
C THR A 282 -15.80 -4.53 -31.19
N THR A 283 -16.65 -3.49 -31.29
CA THR A 283 -18.00 -3.58 -31.90
C THR A 283 -18.87 -4.74 -31.38
N GLY A 284 -18.67 -5.14 -30.11
CA GLY A 284 -19.43 -6.22 -29.46
C GLY A 284 -18.95 -7.64 -29.76
N LYS A 285 -17.98 -7.82 -30.67
CA LYS A 285 -17.37 -9.13 -30.97
C LYS A 285 -15.94 -9.19 -30.43
N LEU A 286 -15.54 -10.36 -29.95
CA LEU A 286 -14.15 -10.58 -29.56
C LEU A 286 -13.33 -10.74 -30.84
N GLN A 287 -12.36 -9.84 -31.06
CA GLN A 287 -11.50 -9.86 -32.24
C GLN A 287 -10.04 -9.76 -31.83
N HIS A 288 -9.15 -10.18 -32.73
CA HIS A 288 -7.72 -9.91 -32.58
C HIS A 288 -7.51 -8.39 -32.56
N VAL A 289 -6.72 -7.91 -31.60
CA VAL A 289 -6.41 -6.47 -31.51
C VAL A 289 -4.92 -6.19 -31.43
N GLY A 290 -4.06 -7.19 -31.39
CA GLY A 290 -2.63 -6.93 -31.48
C GLY A 290 -1.74 -8.03 -30.94
N ARG A 291 -0.46 -7.69 -30.89
CA ARG A 291 0.65 -8.57 -30.51
C ARG A 291 1.56 -7.84 -29.52
N ILE A 292 1.85 -8.46 -28.40
CA ILE A 292 2.79 -7.94 -27.39
C ILE A 292 4.04 -8.81 -27.43
N GLU A 293 5.22 -8.20 -27.65
CA GLU A 293 6.46 -8.95 -27.67
C GLU A 293 6.87 -9.34 -26.24
N ARG A 294 7.53 -10.49 -26.10
CA ARG A 294 8.00 -10.98 -24.80
C ARG A 294 8.89 -9.97 -24.07
N LYS A 295 9.67 -9.18 -24.81
CA LYS A 295 10.58 -8.17 -24.24
C LYS A 295 9.84 -7.02 -23.54
N ASP A 296 8.58 -6.78 -23.94
CA ASP A 296 7.74 -5.71 -23.42
C ASP A 296 6.93 -6.15 -22.19
N ILE A 297 7.08 -7.40 -21.75
CA ILE A 297 6.36 -7.99 -20.61
C ILE A 297 7.35 -8.24 -19.47
N PRO A 298 7.09 -7.77 -18.24
CA PRO A 298 7.91 -8.07 -17.08
C PRO A 298 8.11 -9.58 -16.90
N HIS A 299 9.34 -9.99 -16.61
CA HIS A 299 9.70 -11.42 -16.56
C HIS A 299 8.81 -12.25 -15.62
N ARG A 300 8.47 -11.67 -14.46
CA ARG A 300 7.59 -12.29 -13.46
C ARG A 300 6.18 -12.55 -14.01
N ASP A 301 5.59 -11.55 -14.66
CA ASP A 301 4.24 -11.66 -15.22
C ASP A 301 4.21 -12.64 -16.39
N PHE A 302 5.25 -12.63 -17.23
CA PHE A 302 5.38 -13.56 -18.33
C PHE A 302 5.47 -15.03 -17.86
N GLN A 303 6.30 -15.32 -16.85
CA GLN A 303 6.39 -16.66 -16.26
C GLN A 303 5.04 -17.10 -15.69
N TYR A 304 4.38 -16.21 -14.95
CA TYR A 304 3.10 -16.48 -14.32
C TYR A 304 2.00 -16.78 -15.35
N MET A 305 1.89 -15.95 -16.39
CA MET A 305 0.98 -16.18 -17.50
C MET A 305 1.31 -17.49 -18.22
N GLY A 306 2.58 -17.78 -18.46
CA GLY A 306 3.04 -19.02 -19.09
C GLY A 306 2.54 -20.28 -18.38
N LEU A 307 2.61 -20.32 -17.04
CA LEU A 307 2.10 -21.44 -16.24
C LEU A 307 0.59 -21.67 -16.40
N LYS A 308 -0.19 -20.59 -16.55
CA LYS A 308 -1.64 -20.68 -16.77
C LYS A 308 -1.95 -21.08 -18.21
N LEU A 309 -1.30 -20.46 -19.18
CA LEU A 309 -1.50 -20.69 -20.60
C LEU A 309 -1.13 -22.12 -21.01
N GLN A 310 -0.09 -22.70 -20.41
CA GLN A 310 0.32 -24.09 -20.67
C GLN A 310 -0.80 -25.11 -20.35
N LYS A 311 -1.63 -24.83 -19.33
CA LYS A 311 -2.77 -25.68 -18.95
C LYS A 311 -3.99 -25.47 -19.84
N ALA A 312 -3.99 -24.42 -20.66
CA ALA A 312 -5.13 -23.94 -21.43
C ALA A 312 -4.95 -24.12 -22.95
N VAL A 313 -3.96 -24.90 -23.41
CA VAL A 313 -3.69 -25.10 -24.84
C VAL A 313 -4.86 -25.79 -25.54
N VAL A 314 -5.23 -25.30 -26.72
CA VAL A 314 -6.26 -25.85 -27.60
C VAL A 314 -5.67 -26.15 -28.99
N ARG A 315 -6.32 -27.05 -29.73
CA ARG A 315 -5.85 -27.47 -31.06
C ARG A 315 -6.13 -26.42 -32.13
N ASP A 316 -7.31 -25.84 -32.08
CA ASP A 316 -7.83 -24.93 -33.10
C ASP A 316 -7.92 -23.49 -32.56
N PRO A 317 -7.71 -22.48 -33.42
CA PRO A 317 -7.82 -21.09 -33.02
C PRO A 317 -9.26 -20.75 -32.62
N ILE A 318 -9.41 -20.08 -31.47
CA ILE A 318 -10.71 -19.57 -31.00
C ILE A 318 -11.15 -18.36 -31.83
N LEU A 319 -10.18 -17.61 -32.37
CA LEU A 319 -10.39 -16.43 -33.19
C LEU A 319 -9.70 -16.61 -34.54
N SER A 320 -10.38 -16.25 -35.63
CA SER A 320 -9.79 -16.28 -36.97
C SER A 320 -8.63 -15.28 -37.06
N THR A 321 -7.42 -15.80 -37.30
CA THR A 321 -6.21 -14.99 -37.53
C THR A 321 -5.32 -15.70 -38.52
N SER A 322 -4.56 -14.92 -39.29
CA SER A 322 -3.57 -15.42 -40.26
C SER A 322 -2.25 -15.85 -39.59
N ARG A 323 -2.07 -15.55 -38.30
CA ARG A 323 -0.82 -15.79 -37.57
C ARG A 323 -0.65 -17.26 -37.17
N LYS A 324 0.59 -17.73 -37.14
CA LYS A 324 0.94 -19.06 -36.64
C LYS A 324 1.28 -18.95 -35.15
N ALA A 325 0.45 -19.54 -34.29
CA ALA A 325 0.64 -19.54 -32.85
C ALA A 325 0.17 -20.86 -32.23
N ILE A 326 0.60 -21.09 -30.99
CA ILE A 326 -0.01 -22.10 -30.11
C ILE A 326 -1.29 -21.48 -29.55
N TRP A 327 -2.43 -22.08 -29.87
CA TRP A 327 -3.74 -21.57 -29.46
C TRP A 327 -4.02 -21.92 -28.00
N VAL A 328 -4.57 -20.98 -27.25
CA VAL A 328 -4.88 -21.13 -25.82
C VAL A 328 -6.28 -20.59 -25.52
N LYS A 329 -6.98 -21.20 -24.55
CA LYS A 329 -8.24 -20.65 -24.04
C LYS A 329 -7.96 -19.29 -23.37
N PRO A 330 -8.86 -18.30 -23.50
CA PRO A 330 -8.70 -16.96 -22.92
C PRO A 330 -8.92 -16.98 -21.40
N VAL A 331 -7.99 -17.59 -20.68
CA VAL A 331 -7.99 -17.72 -19.20
C VAL A 331 -7.11 -16.67 -18.51
N VAL A 332 -6.38 -15.88 -19.30
CA VAL A 332 -5.50 -14.81 -18.82
C VAL A 332 -5.97 -13.49 -19.42
N SER A 333 -6.28 -12.53 -18.56
CA SER A 333 -6.57 -11.15 -18.94
C SER A 333 -5.34 -10.26 -18.65
N CYS A 334 -5.12 -9.27 -19.50
CA CYS A 334 -4.07 -8.26 -19.32
C CYS A 334 -4.60 -6.88 -19.65
N ARG A 335 -4.08 -5.86 -18.96
CA ARG A 335 -4.31 -4.46 -19.31
C ARG A 335 -3.22 -4.00 -20.25
N VAL A 336 -3.63 -3.38 -21.35
CA VAL A 336 -2.75 -2.96 -22.44
C VAL A 336 -2.97 -1.47 -22.70
N ALA A 337 -1.89 -0.71 -22.68
CA ALA A 337 -1.83 0.69 -23.07
C ALA A 337 -1.58 0.80 -24.58
N PHE A 338 -2.20 1.75 -25.27
CA PHE A 338 -2.09 1.91 -26.73
C PHE A 338 -2.37 3.36 -27.16
N ASN A 339 -1.91 3.74 -28.36
CA ASN A 339 -1.96 5.13 -28.85
C ASN A 339 -3.16 5.43 -29.76
N GLY A 340 -4.04 4.46 -29.96
CA GLY A 340 -5.19 4.54 -30.87
C GLY A 340 -5.42 3.24 -31.63
N LEU A 341 -6.44 3.21 -32.48
CA LEU A 341 -6.73 2.08 -33.36
C LEU A 341 -6.18 2.32 -34.78
N ASP A 342 -5.80 1.26 -35.47
CA ASP A 342 -5.55 1.29 -36.91
C ASP A 342 -6.85 1.06 -37.71
N ASP A 343 -6.76 1.13 -39.05
CA ASP A 343 -7.92 0.98 -39.93
C ASP A 343 -8.51 -0.44 -39.88
N ASN A 344 -7.77 -1.42 -39.34
CA ASN A 344 -8.22 -2.79 -39.14
C ASN A 344 -8.84 -3.02 -37.75
N GLY A 345 -8.84 -2.00 -36.89
CA GLY A 345 -9.28 -2.11 -35.50
C GLY A 345 -8.27 -2.82 -34.58
N GLU A 346 -6.99 -2.87 -34.97
CA GLU A 346 -5.87 -3.29 -34.12
C GLU A 346 -5.32 -2.10 -33.31
N LEU A 347 -4.76 -2.39 -32.13
CA LEU A 347 -4.14 -1.41 -31.25
C LEU A 347 -2.81 -0.94 -31.86
N LYS A 348 -2.65 0.38 -32.04
CA LYS A 348 -1.37 0.99 -32.39
C LYS A 348 -0.46 1.04 -31.18
N ASN A 349 0.75 0.50 -31.31
CA ASN A 349 1.80 0.46 -30.29
C ASN A 349 1.34 -0.12 -28.93
N PRO A 350 0.82 -1.36 -28.89
CA PRO A 350 0.33 -1.95 -27.66
C PRO A 350 1.49 -2.19 -26.67
N LYS A 351 1.40 -1.61 -25.47
CA LYS A 351 2.34 -1.78 -24.36
C LYS A 351 1.65 -2.50 -23.19
N PHE A 352 2.32 -3.49 -22.62
CA PHE A 352 1.80 -4.21 -21.46
C PHE A 352 1.85 -3.32 -20.21
N GLU A 353 0.73 -3.22 -19.49
CA GLU A 353 0.66 -2.44 -18.24
C GLU A 353 0.62 -3.36 -17.02
N ALA A 354 -0.32 -4.32 -16.99
CA ALA A 354 -0.48 -5.24 -15.86
C ALA A 354 -1.20 -6.53 -16.26
N SER A 355 -0.86 -7.65 -15.60
CA SER A 355 -1.69 -8.86 -15.67
C SER A 355 -2.88 -8.74 -14.73
N VAL A 356 -4.10 -8.99 -15.22
CA VAL A 356 -5.32 -8.97 -14.41
C VAL A 356 -5.74 -10.42 -14.16
N LEU A 357 -5.78 -10.78 -12.88
CA LEU A 357 -6.25 -12.09 -12.45
C LEU A 357 -7.78 -12.14 -12.53
N SER A 358 -8.33 -12.63 -13.64
CA SER A 358 -9.73 -13.06 -13.65
C SER A 358 -9.81 -14.53 -13.25
N GLU A 359 -10.57 -14.83 -12.18
CA GLU A 359 -10.91 -16.21 -11.78
C GLU A 359 -12.08 -16.79 -12.60
N GLY A 360 -12.44 -16.14 -13.70
CA GLY A 360 -13.44 -16.62 -14.65
C GLY A 360 -13.23 -15.98 -16.01
N LEU A 361 -13.85 -16.56 -17.04
CA LEU A 361 -14.13 -15.83 -18.27
C LEU A 361 -14.82 -14.53 -17.83
N PRO A 362 -14.26 -13.34 -18.10
CA PRO A 362 -14.92 -12.11 -17.74
C PRO A 362 -16.33 -12.17 -18.32
N ASP A 363 -17.35 -12.04 -17.46
CA ASP A 363 -18.73 -11.96 -17.92
C ASP A 363 -18.83 -10.64 -18.70
N PHE A 364 -18.58 -10.72 -20.00
CA PHE A 364 -18.44 -9.57 -20.92
C PHE A 364 -19.75 -8.78 -21.10
N LYS A 365 -20.73 -8.96 -20.22
CA LYS A 365 -21.96 -8.17 -20.15
C LYS A 365 -21.73 -6.75 -19.61
N GLN A 366 -20.62 -6.48 -18.93
CA GLN A 366 -20.27 -5.13 -18.50
C GLN A 366 -19.35 -4.46 -19.54
N THR A 367 -19.95 -3.82 -20.54
CA THR A 367 -19.25 -2.90 -21.42
C THR A 367 -18.90 -1.64 -20.65
N THR A 368 -17.64 -1.49 -20.23
CA THR A 368 -17.08 -0.17 -19.95
C THR A 368 -17.16 0.60 -21.26
N LYS A 369 -18.06 1.58 -21.36
CA LYS A 369 -18.17 2.44 -22.54
C LYS A 369 -16.79 3.03 -22.79
N LEU A 370 -16.16 2.64 -23.89
CA LEU A 370 -15.06 3.39 -24.47
C LEU A 370 -15.60 4.80 -24.66
N LYS A 371 -15.01 5.76 -23.93
CA LYS A 371 -15.35 7.16 -24.05
C LYS A 371 -14.86 7.59 -25.43
N GLU A 372 -15.75 7.55 -26.41
CA GLU A 372 -15.46 8.08 -27.75
C GLU A 372 -15.00 9.54 -27.60
N PRO A 373 -13.93 9.94 -28.30
CA PRO A 373 -13.58 11.34 -28.37
C PRO A 373 -14.76 12.08 -29.03
N ALA A 374 -15.22 13.15 -28.39
CA ALA A 374 -16.22 14.03 -28.99
C ALA A 374 -15.63 14.59 -30.30
N GLU A 375 -16.35 14.40 -31.41
CA GLU A 375 -16.05 14.98 -32.73
C GLU A 375 -16.05 16.52 -32.70
#